data_AF-A0A1R0W687-F1
#
_entry.id   AF-A0A1R0W687-F1
#
_cell.length_a   1.000
_cell.length_b   1.000
_cell.length_c   1.000
_cell.angle_alpha   90.00
_cell.angle_beta   90.00
_cell.angle_gamma   90.00
#
_symmetry.space_group_name_H-M   'P 1'
#
loop_
_entity.id
_entity.type
_entity.pdbx_description
1 polymer ?
#
loop_
_entity_poly.entity_id
_entity_poly.type
_entity_poly.pdbx_seq_one_letter_code
_entity_poly.pdbx_strand_id
1 'polypeptide(L)'
;MLQLGEKIIIVADAFEQNLPVGEYGYVIAYDRNPDNAFDYVIRVPQVNRNYFVPTGDVEPEVLILRQEAERVEREALIDYALATHNESLFRQLMNGDKVELVEEEEEAASEPMSTADFIKQVNLRAWI
;
A
#
# COMPACT_ATOMS: atom_id res chain seq x y z
N MET A 1 7.75 13.76 8.02
CA MET A 1 8.42 14.15 9.27
C MET A 1 7.55 13.72 10.42
N LEU A 2 8.14 13.09 11.43
CA LEU A 2 7.45 12.67 12.65
C LEU A 2 7.02 13.89 13.48
N GLN A 3 5.96 13.78 14.28
CA GLN A 3 5.47 14.83 15.17
C GLN A 3 6.06 14.72 16.59
N LEU A 4 6.08 15.84 17.33
CA LEU A 4 6.50 15.86 18.73
C LEU A 4 5.52 15.06 19.57
N GLY A 5 6.04 14.18 20.43
CA GLY A 5 5.25 13.27 21.25
C GLY A 5 4.69 12.06 20.49
N GLU A 6 4.99 11.91 19.20
CA GLU A 6 4.55 10.75 18.43
C GLU A 6 5.24 9.48 18.92
N LYS A 7 4.47 8.40 19.00
CA LYS A 7 4.95 7.07 19.39
C LYS A 7 5.59 6.39 18.18
N ILE A 8 6.84 6.01 18.32
CA ILE A 8 7.66 5.41 17.28
C ILE A 8 8.22 4.07 17.74
N ILE A 9 8.62 3.24 16.79
CA ILE A 9 9.37 2.01 17.02
C ILE A 9 10.77 2.20 16.44
N ILE A 10 11.77 1.70 17.17
CA ILE A 10 13.16 1.68 16.69
C ILE A 10 13.33 0.46 15.78
N VAL A 11 13.69 0.69 14.52
CA VAL A 11 13.79 -0.37 13.49
C VAL A 11 15.24 -0.76 13.22
N ALA A 12 16.18 0.18 13.37
CA ALA A 12 17.61 -0.06 13.13
C ALA A 12 18.50 0.76 14.08
N ASP A 13 19.79 0.44 14.07
CA ASP A 13 20.84 1.19 14.77
C ASP A 13 22.00 1.46 13.80
N ALA A 14 21.83 2.44 12.91
CA ALA A 14 22.81 2.72 11.87
C ALA A 14 24.13 3.29 12.43
N PHE A 15 24.08 3.92 13.62
CA PHE A 15 25.21 4.58 14.26
C PHE A 15 25.79 3.80 15.45
N GLU A 16 25.33 2.56 15.67
CA GLU A 16 25.79 1.67 16.76
C GLU A 16 25.76 2.34 18.14
N GLN A 17 24.71 3.12 18.41
CA GLN A 17 24.51 3.80 19.69
C GLN A 17 24.00 2.87 20.79
N ASN A 18 23.85 1.57 20.48
CA ASN A 18 23.23 0.54 21.29
C ASN A 18 21.74 0.87 21.51
N LEU A 19 21.05 1.17 20.40
CA LEU A 19 19.62 1.42 20.42
C LEU A 19 18.86 0.10 20.69
N PRO A 20 17.83 0.12 21.55
CA PRO A 20 16.99 -1.04 21.75
C PRO A 20 16.04 -1.22 20.56
N VAL A 21 16.52 -1.92 19.53
CA VAL A 21 15.73 -2.22 18.32
C VAL A 21 14.51 -3.06 18.67
N GLY A 22 13.36 -2.72 18.10
CA GLY A 22 12.05 -3.33 18.38
C GLY A 22 11.31 -2.68 19.55
N GLU A 23 11.94 -1.80 20.32
CA GLU A 23 11.30 -1.10 21.42
C GLU A 23 10.63 0.21 20.98
N TYR A 24 9.73 0.67 21.84
CA TYR A 24 9.02 1.92 21.65
C TYR A 24 9.81 3.13 22.15
N GLY A 25 9.68 4.22 21.41
CA GLY A 25 10.17 5.54 21.79
C GLY A 25 9.14 6.64 21.53
N TYR A 26 9.46 7.83 22.01
CA TYR A 26 8.70 9.05 21.74
C TYR A 26 9.61 10.13 21.20
N VAL A 27 9.20 10.83 20.15
CA VAL A 27 9.94 11.98 19.63
C VAL A 27 9.81 13.16 20.60
N ILE A 28 10.93 13.68 21.10
CA ILE A 28 10.93 14.78 22.09
C ILE A 28 11.52 16.08 21.55
N ALA A 29 12.34 16.02 20.50
CA ALA A 29 12.89 17.18 19.83
C ALA A 29 13.32 16.85 18.39
N TYR A 30 13.54 17.88 17.60
CA TYR A 30 14.17 17.80 16.28
C TYR A 30 15.48 18.55 16.30
N ASP A 31 16.47 18.02 15.61
CA ASP A 31 17.60 18.85 15.20
C ASP A 31 17.24 19.59 13.91
N ARG A 32 17.62 20.87 13.83
CA ARG A 32 17.43 21.70 12.63
C ARG A 32 18.74 22.00 11.92
N ASN A 33 19.85 21.48 12.42
CA ASN A 33 21.15 21.68 11.82
C ASN A 33 21.29 20.81 10.57
N PRO A 34 21.39 21.39 9.36
CA PRO A 34 21.51 20.61 8.11
C PRO A 34 22.83 19.84 8.02
N ASP A 35 23.84 20.21 8.83
CA ASP A 35 25.12 19.50 8.88
C ASP A 35 25.09 18.29 9.82
N ASN A 36 24.00 18.09 10.58
CA ASN A 36 23.87 16.95 11.48
C ASN A 36 23.28 15.73 10.74
N ALA A 37 23.82 14.55 11.03
CA ALA A 37 23.28 13.28 10.53
C ALA A 37 22.08 12.77 11.34
N PHE A 38 21.75 13.42 12.45
CA PHE A 38 20.61 13.08 13.31
C PHE A 38 19.45 14.05 13.10
N ASP A 39 18.26 13.50 12.84
CA ASP A 39 17.05 14.29 12.60
C ASP A 39 16.22 14.47 13.88
N TYR A 40 16.16 13.42 14.71
CA TYR A 40 15.25 13.34 15.85
C TYR A 40 16.00 13.07 17.15
N VAL A 41 15.47 13.62 18.23
CA VAL A 41 15.80 13.17 19.59
C VAL A 41 14.62 12.37 20.10
N ILE A 42 14.88 11.11 20.47
CA ILE A 42 13.86 10.20 20.99
C ILE A 42 14.10 9.88 22.47
N ARG A 43 13.00 9.71 23.20
CA ARG A 43 12.96 9.20 24.57
C ARG A 43 12.55 7.73 24.52
N VAL A 44 13.41 6.84 25.03
CA VAL A 44 13.04 5.44 25.21
C VAL A 44 12.66 5.20 26.68
N PRO A 45 11.38 4.89 27.00
CA PRO A 45 10.95 4.69 28.37
C PRO A 45 11.61 3.49 29.06
N GLN A 46 11.79 2.37 28.34
CA GLN A 46 12.34 1.12 28.89
C GLN A 46 13.70 1.31 29.56
N VAL A 47 14.63 1.96 28.86
CA VAL A 47 15.99 2.25 29.36
C VAL A 47 16.08 3.61 30.06
N ASN A 48 14.99 4.37 30.08
CA ASN A 48 14.94 5.73 30.60
C ASN A 48 16.14 6.58 30.12
N ARG A 49 16.55 6.43 28.84
CA ARG A 49 17.56 7.26 28.15
C ARG A 49 17.07 8.00 26.87
N ASN A 50 17.71 9.12 26.54
CA ASN A 50 17.48 9.89 25.31
C ASN A 50 18.53 9.51 24.26
N TYR A 51 18.11 9.40 23.00
CA TYR A 51 18.99 9.08 21.87
C TYR A 51 18.77 10.06 20.72
N PHE A 52 19.83 10.28 19.94
CA PHE A 52 19.77 11.00 18.68
C PHE A 52 19.70 9.98 17.57
N VAL A 53 18.70 10.07 16.71
CA VAL A 53 18.46 9.06 15.68
C VAL A 53 18.20 9.72 14.31
N PRO A 54 18.71 9.13 13.23
CA PRO A 54 18.34 9.52 11.88
C PRO A 54 16.91 9.08 11.57
N THR A 55 16.30 9.66 10.54
CA THR A 55 14.95 9.30 10.08
C THR A 55 14.82 7.83 9.68
N GLY A 56 15.91 7.20 9.22
CA GLY A 56 15.89 5.78 8.78
C GLY A 56 15.85 4.75 9.91
N ASP A 57 16.21 5.13 11.14
CA ASP A 57 16.29 4.19 12.27
C ASP A 57 14.97 4.09 13.05
N VAL A 58 14.00 4.95 12.75
CA VAL A 58 12.72 5.03 13.47
C VAL A 58 11.54 5.10 12.51
N GLU A 59 10.48 4.39 12.86
CA GLU A 59 9.23 4.41 12.10
C GLU A 59 8.02 4.69 13.02
N PRO A 60 6.96 5.35 12.50
CA PRO A 60 5.72 5.51 13.23
C PRO A 60 5.10 4.13 13.52
N GLU A 61 4.64 3.92 14.75
CA GLU A 61 3.95 2.67 15.12
C GLU A 61 2.72 2.42 14.22
N VAL A 62 1.99 3.49 13.89
CA VAL A 62 0.78 3.42 13.06
C VAL A 62 1.07 2.84 11.69
N LEU A 63 2.24 3.14 11.12
CA LEU A 63 2.63 2.67 9.79
C LEU A 63 2.92 1.16 9.83
N ILE A 64 3.66 0.70 10.84
CA ILE A 64 3.97 -0.72 11.03
C ILE A 64 2.68 -1.52 11.27
N LEU A 65 1.80 -1.04 12.13
CA LEU A 65 0.51 -1.70 12.40
C LEU A 65 -0.36 -1.80 11.15
N ARG A 66 -0.36 -0.76 10.31
CA ARG A 66 -1.11 -0.77 9.05
C ARG A 66 -0.55 -1.79 8.08
N GLN A 67 0.77 -1.85 7.91
CA GLN A 67 1.39 -2.84 7.02
C GLN A 67 1.12 -4.27 7.48
N GLU A 68 1.19 -4.54 8.78
CA GLU A 68 0.87 -5.85 9.32
C GLU A 68 -0.61 -6.20 9.13
N ALA A 69 -1.51 -5.24 9.34
CA ALA A 69 -2.93 -5.41 9.09
C ALA A 69 -3.22 -5.73 7.61
N GLU A 70 -2.61 -4.99 6.68
CA GLU A 70 -2.74 -5.23 5.24
C GLU A 70 -2.18 -6.61 4.84
N ARG A 71 -1.10 -7.08 5.49
CA ARG A 71 -0.55 -8.42 5.26
C ARG A 71 -1.51 -9.52 5.74
N VAL A 72 -2.00 -9.40 6.97
CA VAL A 72 -2.94 -10.36 7.57
C VAL A 72 -4.26 -10.40 6.82
N GLU A 73 -4.77 -9.24 6.38
CA GLU A 73 -5.97 -9.14 5.55
C GLU A 73 -5.78 -9.90 4.23
N ARG A 74 -4.66 -9.67 3.54
CA ARG A 74 -4.35 -10.38 2.29
C ARG A 74 -4.27 -11.90 2.49
N GLU A 75 -3.56 -12.35 3.52
CA GLU A 75 -3.46 -13.78 3.87
C GLU A 75 -4.85 -14.39 4.13
N ALA A 76 -5.68 -13.72 4.94
CA ALA A 76 -7.03 -14.18 5.24
C ALA A 76 -7.94 -14.23 4.00
N LEU A 77 -7.81 -13.26 3.09
CA LEU A 77 -8.56 -13.24 1.83
C LEU A 77 -8.12 -14.35 0.87
N ILE A 78 -6.82 -14.68 0.83
CA ILE A 78 -6.30 -15.82 0.07
C ILE A 78 -6.86 -17.13 0.61
N ASP A 79 -6.81 -17.33 1.93
CA ASP A 79 -7.36 -18.52 2.58
C ASP A 79 -8.86 -18.68 2.31
N TYR A 80 -9.61 -17.56 2.38
CA TYR A 80 -11.02 -17.54 2.01
C TYR A 80 -11.25 -17.91 0.54
N ALA A 81 -10.47 -17.35 -0.38
CA ALA A 81 -10.58 -17.64 -1.80
C ALA A 81 -10.31 -19.11 -2.10
N LEU A 82 -9.30 -19.71 -1.46
CA LEU A 82 -8.98 -21.13 -1.59
C LEU A 82 -10.09 -22.02 -1.00
N ALA A 83 -10.61 -21.68 0.19
CA ALA A 83 -11.68 -22.43 0.82
C ALA A 83 -12.99 -22.40 0.00
N THR A 84 -13.31 -21.25 -0.60
CA THR A 84 -14.52 -21.06 -1.42
C THR A 84 -14.33 -21.41 -2.89
N HIS A 85 -13.12 -21.81 -3.30
CA HIS A 85 -12.74 -22.04 -4.71
C HIS A 85 -13.03 -20.83 -5.60
N ASN A 86 -12.89 -19.62 -5.05
CA ASN A 86 -13.11 -18.38 -5.76
C ASN A 86 -11.83 -17.98 -6.52
N GLU A 87 -11.70 -18.48 -7.75
CA GLU A 87 -10.52 -18.27 -8.58
C GLU A 87 -10.29 -16.80 -8.95
N SER A 88 -11.36 -16.01 -9.15
CA SER A 88 -11.23 -14.60 -9.54
C SER A 88 -10.61 -13.77 -8.42
N LEU A 89 -11.09 -13.96 -7.18
CA LEU A 89 -10.53 -13.30 -6.00
C LEU A 89 -9.07 -13.72 -5.75
N PHE A 90 -8.76 -15.01 -5.90
CA PHE A 90 -7.39 -15.51 -5.74
C PHE A 90 -6.44 -14.87 -6.75
N ARG A 91 -6.81 -14.83 -8.04
CA ARG A 91 -5.99 -14.22 -9.11
C ARG A 91 -5.78 -12.72 -8.86
N GLN A 92 -6.80 -12.00 -8.41
CA GLN A 92 -6.69 -10.57 -8.07
C GLN A 92 -5.70 -10.32 -6.93
N LEU A 93 -5.76 -11.10 -5.85
CA LEU A 93 -4.88 -10.93 -4.69
C LEU A 93 -3.43 -11.30 -5.00
N MET A 94 -3.20 -12.29 -5.86
CA MET A 94 -1.86 -12.75 -6.24
C MET A 94 -1.15 -11.82 -7.24
N ASN A 95 -1.90 -11.22 -8.17
CA ASN A 95 -1.34 -10.32 -9.18
C ASN A 95 -1.16 -8.88 -8.64
N GLY A 96 -1.69 -8.58 -7.46
CA GLY A 96 -1.82 -7.23 -6.92
C GLY A 96 -2.76 -6.39 -7.79
N ASP A 97 -2.96 -5.11 -7.44
CA ASP A 97 -3.78 -4.15 -8.22
C ASP A 97 -3.34 -3.97 -9.69
N LYS A 98 -2.32 -4.70 -10.14
CA LYS A 98 -1.98 -4.90 -11.55
C LYS A 98 -2.76 -6.07 -12.12
N VAL A 99 -4.06 -5.87 -12.26
CA VAL A 99 -4.79 -6.50 -13.34
C VAL A 99 -5.43 -5.36 -14.11
N GLU A 100 -4.70 -4.87 -15.12
CA GLU A 100 -5.36 -4.49 -16.38
C GLU A 100 -6.36 -5.61 -16.62
N LEU A 101 -7.64 -5.25 -16.56
CA LEU A 101 -8.78 -6.10 -16.87
C LEU A 101 -8.35 -7.04 -18.00
N VAL A 102 -8.05 -8.29 -17.65
CA VAL A 102 -7.91 -9.33 -18.66
C VAL A 102 -9.32 -9.41 -19.22
N GLU A 103 -9.47 -8.83 -20.40
CA GLU A 103 -10.57 -9.02 -21.33
C GLU A 103 -10.70 -10.53 -21.56
N GLU A 104 -11.35 -11.22 -20.63
CA GLU A 104 -12.11 -12.43 -20.92
C GLU A 104 -13.56 -11.99 -21.17
N GLU A 105 -13.73 -11.10 -22.15
CA GLU A 105 -14.87 -11.19 -23.05
C GLU A 105 -14.50 -12.26 -24.09
N GLU A 106 -14.87 -13.51 -23.81
CA GLU A 106 -14.98 -14.51 -24.87
C GLU A 106 -15.99 -14.01 -25.92
N GLU A 107 -15.46 -13.71 -27.10
CA GLU A 107 -16.10 -13.85 -28.41
C GLU A 107 -17.59 -13.47 -28.53
N ALA A 108 -17.83 -12.22 -28.90
CA ALA A 108 -18.86 -11.93 -29.91
C ALA A 108 -18.35 -10.86 -30.86
N ALA A 109 -17.74 -11.31 -31.96
CA ALA A 109 -17.61 -10.50 -33.15
C ALA A 109 -19.00 -10.00 -33.58
N SER A 110 -19.31 -8.74 -33.27
CA SER A 110 -20.27 -7.97 -34.03
C SER A 110 -19.66 -6.60 -34.31
N GLU A 111 -19.01 -6.49 -35.46
CA GLU A 111 -18.69 -5.19 -36.05
C GLU A 111 -19.97 -4.33 -36.04
N PRO A 112 -19.92 -3.05 -35.63
CA PRO A 112 -21.08 -2.19 -35.72
C PRO A 112 -21.41 -1.98 -37.20
N MET A 113 -22.45 -2.66 -37.66
CA MET A 113 -22.96 -2.54 -39.02
C MET A 113 -23.22 -1.06 -39.32
N SER A 114 -22.62 -0.53 -40.39
CA SER A 114 -22.70 0.89 -40.70
C SER A 114 -24.14 1.29 -41.00
N THR A 115 -24.52 2.52 -40.63
CA THR A 115 -25.86 3.07 -40.93
C THR A 115 -26.20 3.03 -42.43
N ALA A 116 -25.18 3.10 -43.29
CA ALA A 116 -25.33 2.97 -44.74
C ALA A 116 -25.73 1.54 -45.18
N ASP A 117 -25.25 0.52 -44.47
CA ASP A 117 -25.59 -0.88 -44.75
C ASP A 117 -26.98 -1.25 -44.20
N PHE A 118 -27.38 -0.66 -43.07
CA PHE A 118 -28.76 -0.75 -42.55
C PHE A 118 -29.78 -0.18 -43.54
N ILE A 119 -29.52 1.00 -44.12
CA ILE A 119 -30.44 1.64 -45.07
C ILE A 119 -30.61 0.84 -46.37
N LYS A 120 -29.59 0.09 -46.82
CA LYS A 120 -29.72 -0.79 -48.00
C LYS A 120 -30.55 -2.04 -47.70
N GLN A 121 -30.47 -2.56 -46.48
CA GLN A 121 -31.20 -3.77 -46.09
C GLN A 121 -32.70 -3.49 -45.89
N VAL A 122 -33.04 -2.30 -45.40
CA VAL A 122 -34.42 -1.88 -45.24
C VAL A 122 -34.86 -1.15 -46.51
N ASN A 123 -35.48 -1.87 -47.45
CA ASN A 123 -36.02 -1.32 -48.71
C ASN A 123 -37.24 -0.40 -48.47
N LEU A 124 -37.08 0.63 -47.64
CA LEU A 124 -38.06 1.67 -47.36
C LEU A 124 -37.94 2.74 -48.44
N ARG A 125 -38.75 2.61 -49.50
CA ARG A 125 -39.14 3.79 -50.30
C ARG A 125 -40.05 4.65 -49.44
N ALA A 126 -39.47 5.54 -48.64
CA ALA A 126 -40.22 6.62 -48.01
C ALA A 126 -40.24 7.82 -48.97
N TRP A 127 -41.43 8.07 -49.50
CA TRP A 127 -41.83 9.32 -50.15
C TRP A 127 -42.19 10.31 -49.02
N ILE A 128 -41.58 11.49 -49.01
CA ILE A 128 -42.11 12.83 -48.68
C ILE A 128 -40.95 13.82 -48.79
#